data_AF-A0A0S7ENG3-F1
#
_entry.id   AF-A0A0S7ENG3-F1
#
_cell.length_a   1.000
_cell.length_b   1.000
_cell.length_c   1.000
_cell.angle_alpha   90.00
_cell.angle_beta   90.00
_cell.angle_gamma   90.00
#
_symmetry.space_group_name_H-M   'P 1'
#
loop_
_entity.id
_entity.type
_entity.pdbx_description
1 polymer ?
#
loop_
_entity_poly.entity_id
_entity_poly.type
_entity_poly.pdbx_seq_one_letter_code
_entity_poly.pdbx_strand_id
1 'polypeptide(L)'
;GLFDTDFTQEDVLKKIKMCISLCAPGPHAFLVILELGRFTQEEKDTVKMIQDTFGEDAQRYTMVLFTHGDQLKNQTIEGFISESSDLQALIHKCQSRYHVFNNEIKDPKQTYLLLDKIE
;
A
#
# COMPACT_ATOMS: atom_id res chain seq x y z
N GLY A 1 -2.49 -12.78 -5.75
CA GLY A 1 -1.88 -11.60 -5.09
C GLY A 1 -0.75 -12.04 -4.18
N LEU A 2 -0.26 -11.18 -3.27
CA LEU A 2 0.72 -11.61 -2.26
C LEU A 2 0.12 -12.71 -1.37
N PHE A 3 -1.20 -12.73 -1.20
CA PHE A 3 -1.98 -13.73 -0.47
C PHE A 3 -2.90 -14.51 -1.41
N ASP A 4 -2.39 -14.86 -2.60
CA ASP A 4 -3.06 -15.87 -3.41
C ASP A 4 -3.33 -17.12 -2.55
N THR A 5 -4.52 -17.71 -2.67
CA THR A 5 -4.94 -18.86 -1.85
C THR A 5 -4.05 -20.09 -2.08
N ASP A 6 -3.26 -20.08 -3.14
CA ASP A 6 -2.30 -21.13 -3.49
C ASP A 6 -0.94 -20.99 -2.77
N PHE A 7 -0.70 -19.91 -2.00
CA PHE A 7 0.56 -19.68 -1.31
C PHE A 7 0.43 -19.77 0.21
N THR A 8 1.36 -20.48 0.84
CA THR A 8 1.52 -20.46 2.30
C THR A 8 2.18 -19.16 2.75
N GLN A 9 2.02 -18.76 4.01
CA GLN A 9 2.75 -17.61 4.56
C GLN A 9 4.26 -17.69 4.33
N GLU A 10 4.84 -18.88 4.35
CA GLU A 10 6.27 -19.10 4.10
C GLU A 10 6.65 -18.78 2.64
N ASP A 11 5.82 -19.19 1.69
CA ASP A 11 6.01 -18.87 0.26
C ASP A 11 5.95 -17.37 0.02
N VAL A 12 5.00 -16.70 0.67
CA VAL A 12 4.84 -15.25 0.61
C VAL A 12 6.08 -14.55 1.16
N LEU A 13 6.54 -14.95 2.35
CA LEU A 13 7.74 -14.39 2.97
C LEU A 13 8.99 -14.61 2.10
N LYS A 14 9.10 -15.77 1.46
CA LYS A 14 10.21 -16.09 0.56
C LYS A 14 10.20 -15.20 -0.68
N LYS A 15 9.03 -14.92 -1.26
CA LYS A 15 8.89 -13.98 -2.39
C LYS A 15 9.26 -12.55 -1.98
N ILE A 16 8.83 -12.10 -0.80
CA ILE A 16 9.23 -10.79 -0.26
C ILE A 16 10.76 -10.73 -0.13
N LYS A 17 11.37 -11.73 0.52
CA LYS A 17 12.83 -11.81 0.68
C LYS A 17 13.58 -11.80 -0.66
N MET A 18 13.06 -12.53 -1.64
CA MET A 18 13.60 -12.56 -3.00
C MET A 18 13.53 -11.18 -3.66
N CYS A 19 12.37 -10.49 -3.62
CA CYS A 19 12.24 -9.14 -4.15
C CYS A 19 13.26 -8.18 -3.54
N ILE A 20 13.47 -8.20 -2.22
CA ILE A 20 14.48 -7.34 -1.57
C ILE A 20 15.87 -7.66 -2.09
N SER A 21 16.23 -8.95 -2.20
CA SER A 21 17.55 -9.35 -2.68
C SER A 21 17.83 -8.89 -4.11
N LEU A 22 16.77 -8.68 -4.90
CA LEU A 22 16.84 -8.14 -6.25
C LEU A 22 16.87 -6.60 -6.28
N CYS A 23 16.54 -5.93 -5.18
CA CYS A 23 16.43 -4.47 -5.07
C CYS A 23 17.62 -3.84 -4.33
N ALA A 24 18.88 -4.11 -4.71
CA ALA A 24 20.03 -3.49 -4.07
C ALA A 24 20.03 -1.95 -4.26
N PRO A 25 20.38 -1.13 -3.23
CA PRO A 25 20.80 -1.49 -1.86
C PRO A 25 19.64 -1.87 -0.91
N GLY A 26 18.41 -1.52 -1.28
CA GLY A 26 17.15 -1.86 -0.63
C GLY A 26 16.00 -1.17 -1.39
N PRO A 27 14.75 -1.58 -1.17
CA PRO A 27 13.61 -0.88 -1.76
C PRO A 27 13.48 0.54 -1.20
N HIS A 28 13.17 1.50 -2.07
CA HIS A 28 12.90 2.89 -1.66
C HIS A 28 11.52 3.04 -1.00
N ALA A 29 10.54 2.26 -1.46
CA ALA A 29 9.21 2.24 -0.87
C ALA A 29 8.52 0.88 -1.05
N PHE A 30 7.61 0.58 -0.13
CA PHE A 30 6.63 -0.49 -0.24
C PHE A 30 5.25 0.14 -0.49
N LEU A 31 4.59 -0.26 -1.58
CA LEU A 31 3.25 0.23 -1.90
C LEU A 31 2.22 -0.84 -1.53
N VAL A 32 1.32 -0.50 -0.60
CA VAL A 32 0.16 -1.33 -0.27
C VAL A 32 -1.01 -0.84 -1.11
N ILE A 33 -1.38 -1.62 -2.12
CA ILE A 33 -2.42 -1.23 -3.08
C ILE A 33 -3.79 -1.59 -2.53
N LEU A 34 -4.67 -0.59 -2.44
CA LEU A 34 -6.08 -0.74 -2.06
C LEU A 34 -6.99 -0.26 -3.18
N GLU A 35 -8.10 -0.94 -3.40
CA GLU A 35 -9.16 -0.43 -4.27
C GLU A 35 -10.13 0.43 -3.44
N LEU A 36 -10.51 1.60 -3.95
CA LEU A 36 -11.54 2.40 -3.29
C LEU A 36 -12.85 1.62 -3.16
N GLY A 37 -13.45 1.65 -1.97
CA GLY A 37 -14.68 0.90 -1.66
C GLY A 37 -14.46 -0.56 -1.21
N ARG A 38 -13.23 -1.07 -1.20
CA ARG A 38 -12.93 -2.44 -0.74
C ARG A 38 -11.71 -2.44 0.17
N PHE A 39 -11.95 -2.72 1.46
CA PHE A 39 -10.89 -3.00 2.43
C PHE A 39 -11.06 -4.41 3.01
N THR A 40 -10.17 -5.33 2.64
CA THR A 40 -10.27 -6.76 2.94
C THR A 40 -9.32 -7.20 4.06
N GLN A 41 -9.57 -8.39 4.61
CA GLN A 41 -8.66 -9.01 5.57
C GLN A 41 -7.27 -9.29 4.96
N GLU A 42 -7.22 -9.59 3.66
CA GLU A 42 -5.98 -9.82 2.91
C GLU A 42 -5.02 -8.63 3.00
N GLU A 43 -5.56 -7.42 2.87
CA GLU A 43 -4.78 -6.18 2.91
C GLU A 43 -4.29 -5.86 4.33
N LYS A 44 -5.11 -6.16 5.35
CA LYS A 44 -4.69 -6.06 6.76
C LYS A 44 -3.52 -7.00 7.06
N ASP A 45 -3.63 -8.24 6.58
CA ASP A 45 -2.62 -9.27 6.79
C ASP A 45 -1.32 -8.94 6.04
N THR A 46 -1.42 -8.33 4.86
CA THR A 46 -0.26 -7.81 4.09
C THR A 46 0.55 -6.81 4.90
N VAL A 47 -0.14 -5.82 5.48
CA VAL A 47 0.52 -4.76 6.24
C VAL A 47 1.17 -5.32 7.50
N LYS A 48 0.47 -6.23 8.19
CA LYS A 48 1.04 -6.91 9.36
C LYS A 48 2.28 -7.73 8.98
N MET A 49 2.25 -8.46 7.87
CA MET A 49 3.40 -9.26 7.41
C MET A 49 4.60 -8.39 7.05
N ILE A 50 4.38 -7.24 6.39
CA ILE A 50 5.46 -6.27 6.13
C ILE A 50 6.05 -5.78 7.46
N GLN A 51 5.22 -5.44 8.44
CA GLN A 51 5.69 -5.02 9.77
C GLN A 51 6.50 -6.11 10.47
N ASP A 52 6.00 -7.35 10.50
CA ASP A 52 6.65 -8.48 11.16
C ASP A 52 7.99 -8.85 10.47
N THR A 53 8.09 -8.65 9.15
CA THR A 53 9.26 -9.03 8.35
C THR A 53 10.39 -7.99 8.43
N PHE A 54 10.04 -6.71 8.44
CA PHE A 54 11.00 -5.62 8.25
C PHE A 54 11.13 -4.71 9.48
N GLY A 55 10.37 -4.99 10.54
CA GLY A 55 10.34 -4.17 11.74
C GLY A 55 9.68 -2.80 11.53
N GLU A 56 9.78 -1.96 12.56
CA GLU A 56 9.16 -0.63 12.56
C GLU A 56 9.74 0.30 11.48
N ASP A 57 10.97 0.07 11.02
CA ASP A 57 11.59 0.88 9.97
C ASP A 57 10.88 0.74 8.62
N ALA A 58 10.27 -0.41 8.30
CA ALA A 58 9.48 -0.52 7.08
C ALA A 58 8.22 0.35 7.08
N GLN A 59 7.70 0.73 8.25
CA GLN A 59 6.59 1.68 8.32
C GLN A 59 6.97 3.02 7.68
N ARG A 60 8.25 3.42 7.80
CA ARG A 60 8.76 4.66 7.20
C ARG A 60 8.79 4.60 5.69
N TYR A 61 8.97 3.42 5.11
CA TYR A 61 9.04 3.21 3.66
C TYR A 61 7.72 2.72 3.05
N THR A 62 6.72 2.41 3.87
CA THR A 62 5.43 1.90 3.41
C THR A 62 4.45 3.04 3.17
N MET A 63 3.78 3.02 2.01
CA MET A 63 2.74 3.95 1.64
C MET A 63 1.52 3.18 1.13
N VAL A 64 0.33 3.65 1.48
CA VAL A 64 -0.91 3.12 0.92
C VAL A 64 -1.23 3.80 -0.41
N LEU A 65 -1.42 3.02 -1.47
CA LEU A 65 -1.82 3.50 -2.79
C LEU A 65 -3.27 3.10 -3.04
N PHE A 66 -4.18 4.06 -2.96
CA PHE A 66 -5.58 3.87 -3.34
C PHE A 66 -5.71 3.92 -4.86
N THR A 67 -6.33 2.91 -5.46
CA THR A 67 -6.62 2.83 -6.90
C THR A 67 -8.09 3.11 -7.16
N HIS A 68 -8.42 3.32 -8.43
CA HIS A 68 -9.76 3.72 -8.88
C HIS A 68 -10.20 5.05 -8.27
N GLY A 69 -9.30 6.05 -8.28
CA GLY A 69 -9.54 7.40 -7.75
C GLY A 69 -10.80 8.08 -8.29
N ASP A 70 -11.29 7.69 -9.46
CA ASP A 70 -12.58 8.10 -10.02
C ASP A 70 -13.78 7.74 -9.13
N GLN A 71 -13.68 6.68 -8.33
CA GLN A 71 -14.76 6.23 -7.46
C GLN A 71 -15.03 7.17 -6.27
N LEU A 72 -14.09 8.04 -5.90
CA LEU A 72 -14.28 9.04 -4.85
C LEU A 72 -15.38 10.05 -5.19
N LYS A 73 -15.64 10.31 -6.48
CA LYS A 73 -16.66 11.28 -6.95
C LYS A 73 -16.56 12.62 -6.22
N ASN A 74 -17.48 12.89 -5.28
CA ASN A 74 -17.57 14.14 -4.49
C ASN A 74 -17.01 14.00 -3.07
N GLN A 75 -16.51 12.84 -2.70
CA GLN A 75 -15.91 12.55 -1.41
C GLN A 75 -14.40 12.81 -1.46
N THR A 76 -13.82 13.33 -0.37
CA THR A 76 -12.36 13.41 -0.25
C THR A 76 -11.80 12.08 0.22
N ILE A 77 -10.52 11.82 -0.06
CA ILE A 77 -9.87 10.60 0.43
C ILE A 77 -9.82 10.55 1.96
N GLU A 78 -9.67 11.69 2.63
CA GLU A 78 -9.71 11.79 4.09
C GLU A 78 -11.10 11.42 4.63
N GLY A 79 -12.16 11.83 3.93
CA GLY A 79 -13.53 11.42 4.23
C GLY A 79 -13.67 9.91 4.15
N PHE A 80 -13.23 9.30 3.06
CA PHE A 80 -13.26 7.84 2.88
C PHE A 80 -12.46 7.09 3.95
N ILE A 81 -11.24 7.53 4.25
CA ILE A 81 -10.42 6.94 5.32
C ILE A 81 -11.13 7.03 6.67
N SER A 82 -11.81 8.15 6.94
CA SER A 82 -12.49 8.38 8.21
C SER A 82 -13.67 7.43 8.47
N GLU A 83 -14.23 6.81 7.43
CA GLU A 83 -15.37 5.90 7.54
C GLU A 83 -15.02 4.52 8.11
N SER A 84 -13.74 4.15 8.18
CA SER A 84 -13.28 2.86 8.69
C SER A 84 -12.14 3.02 9.69
N SER A 85 -12.38 2.60 10.94
CA SER A 85 -11.35 2.59 11.99
C SER A 85 -10.15 1.74 11.60
N ASP A 86 -10.36 0.66 10.85
CA ASP A 86 -9.28 -0.20 10.42
C ASP A 86 -8.43 0.47 9.32
N LEU A 87 -9.05 1.21 8.40
CA LEU A 87 -8.32 2.04 7.43
C LEU A 87 -7.56 3.16 8.13
N GLN A 88 -8.16 3.84 9.10
CA GLN A 88 -7.46 4.85 9.90
C GLN A 88 -6.23 4.26 10.59
N ALA A 89 -6.38 3.09 11.22
CA ALA A 89 -5.27 2.40 11.89
C ALA A 89 -4.17 2.00 10.90
N LEU A 90 -4.54 1.55 9.70
CA LEU A 90 -3.61 1.26 8.62
C LEU A 90 -2.83 2.50 8.18
N ILE A 91 -3.53 3.59 7.87
CA ILE A 91 -2.89 4.85 7.45
C ILE A 91 -1.97 5.40 8.54
N HIS A 92 -2.39 5.32 9.80
CA HIS A 92 -1.57 5.71 10.94
C HIS A 92 -0.29 4.87 11.05
N LYS A 93 -0.39 3.55 10.85
CA LYS A 93 0.75 2.63 10.79
C LYS A 93 1.70 2.92 9.62
N CYS A 94 1.21 3.54 8.56
CA CYS A 94 2.01 4.01 7.42
C CYS A 94 2.44 5.48 7.58
N GLN A 95 2.47 6.03 8.81
CA GLN A 95 2.86 7.42 9.09
C GLN A 95 2.05 8.46 8.28
N SER A 96 0.77 8.17 8.04
CA SER A 96 -0.11 8.99 7.22
C SER A 96 0.34 9.14 5.76
N ARG A 97 1.22 8.25 5.26
CA ARG A 97 1.65 8.19 3.86
C ARG A 97 0.60 7.46 3.04
N TYR A 98 -0.10 8.22 2.19
CA TYR A 98 -0.96 7.64 1.16
C TYR A 98 -1.00 8.49 -0.11
N HIS A 99 -1.45 7.87 -1.19
CA HIS A 99 -1.66 8.50 -2.49
C HIS A 99 -2.90 7.90 -3.16
N VAL A 100 -3.61 8.70 -3.95
CA VAL A 100 -4.75 8.26 -4.76
C VAL A 100 -4.34 8.26 -6.21
N PHE A 101 -4.53 7.13 -6.86
CA PHE A 101 -4.17 6.87 -8.24
C PHE A 101 -5.42 6.48 -9.03
N ASN A 102 -5.55 7.02 -10.24
CA ASN A 102 -6.61 6.66 -11.15
C ASN A 102 -6.01 6.00 -12.39
N ASN A 103 -6.19 4.68 -12.50
CA ASN A 103 -5.63 3.86 -13.56
C ASN A 103 -6.20 4.17 -14.95
N GLU A 104 -7.35 4.86 -15.03
CA GLU A 104 -7.98 5.28 -16.29
C GLU A 104 -7.37 6.59 -16.83
N ILE A 105 -6.68 7.36 -15.99
CA ILE A 105 -6.05 8.61 -16.38
C ILE A 105 -4.68 8.33 -17.01
N LYS A 106 -4.52 8.70 -18.27
CA LYS A 106 -3.23 8.56 -19.01
C LYS A 106 -2.24 9.70 -18.77
N ASP A 107 -2.66 10.76 -18.07
CA ASP A 107 -1.78 11.89 -17.73
C ASP A 107 -0.69 11.42 -16.76
N PRO A 108 0.62 11.55 -17.10
CA PRO A 108 1.71 11.12 -16.23
C PRO A 108 1.86 11.98 -14.96
N LYS A 109 1.15 13.10 -14.83
CA LYS A 109 1.21 13.95 -13.63
C LYS A 109 0.97 13.19 -12.33
N GLN A 110 0.02 12.26 -12.30
CA GLN A 110 -0.22 11.44 -11.10
C GLN A 110 0.99 10.58 -10.75
N THR A 111 1.71 10.05 -11.75
CA THR A 111 2.92 9.28 -11.54
C THR A 111 4.02 10.15 -10.94
N TYR A 112 4.21 11.37 -11.44
CA TYR A 112 5.17 12.31 -10.85
C TYR A 112 4.81 12.67 -9.41
N LEU A 113 3.53 12.95 -9.11
CA LEU A 113 3.07 13.23 -7.75
C LEU A 113 3.20 12.03 -6.80
N LEU A 114 3.16 10.81 -7.32
CA LEU A 114 3.45 9.60 -6.54
C LEU A 114 4.96 9.51 -6.24
N LEU A 115 5.81 9.74 -7.23
CA LEU A 115 7.26 9.69 -7.09
C LEU A 115 7.79 10.75 -6.12
N ASP A 116 7.29 11.99 -6.19
CA ASP A 116 7.62 13.08 -5.26
C ASP A 116 7.32 12.74 -3.79
N LYS A 117 6.37 11.82 -3.54
CA LYS A 117 6.05 11.37 -2.18
C LYS A 117 6.90 10.18 -1.72
N ILE A 118 7.57 9.50 -2.65
CA ILE A 118 8.43 8.35 -2.38
C ILE A 118 9.86 8.82 -2.03
N GLU A 119 10.31 9.91 -2.65
CA GLU A 119 11.53 10.66 -2.29
C GLU A 119 11.46 11.27 -0.87
#